data_AF-A0A958ECE2-F1
#
_entry.id   AF-A0A958ECE2-F1
#
_cell.length_a   1.000
_cell.length_b   1.000
_cell.length_c   1.000
_cell.angle_alpha   90.00
_cell.angle_beta   90.00
_cell.angle_gamma   90.00
#
_symmetry.space_group_name_H-M   'P 1'
#
loop_
_entity.id
_entity.type
_entity.pdbx_description
1 polymer ?
#
loop_
_entity_poly.entity_id
_entity_poly.type
_entity_poly.pdbx_seq_one_letter_code
_entity_poly.pdbx_strand_id
1 'polypeptide(L)'
;MREIVGRVGERESRQAPVVVLGSASATLLGVVRGFGRRGIPVLVISGSPSSAGALRSRYIKRCYFIRTWSSQELAAVLEEIGPEAGENP
;
A
#
# COMPACT_ATOMS: atom_id res chain seq x y z
N MET A 1 -36.43 8.58 -20.04
CA MET A 1 -35.10 9.20 -19.83
C MET A 1 -34.98 9.49 -18.35
N ARG A 2 -34.22 8.69 -17.58
CA ARG A 2 -34.09 8.85 -16.13
C ARG A 2 -32.75 9.54 -15.86
N GLU A 3 -32.83 10.76 -15.36
CA GLU A 3 -31.68 11.55 -14.93
C GLU A 3 -31.22 11.04 -13.57
N ILE A 4 -30.00 10.50 -13.50
CA ILE A 4 -29.36 10.11 -12.24
C ILE A 4 -28.61 11.34 -11.74
N VAL A 5 -29.27 12.14 -10.91
CA VAL A 5 -28.62 13.16 -10.11
C VAL A 5 -27.92 12.45 -8.95
N GLY A 6 -26.68 12.05 -9.17
CA GLY A 6 -25.81 11.50 -8.14
C GLY A 6 -25.57 12.53 -7.05
N ARG A 7 -26.00 12.22 -5.82
CA ARG A 7 -25.75 13.00 -4.61
C ARG A 7 -24.26 13.33 -4.48
N VAL A 8 -23.95 14.60 -4.28
CA VAL A 8 -22.63 15.08 -3.82
C VAL A 8 -22.51 14.68 -2.34
N GLY A 9 -22.26 13.39 -2.09
CA GLY A 9 -22.01 12.84 -0.77
C GLY A 9 -20.51 12.67 -0.57
N GLU A 10 -19.96 13.41 0.39
CA GLU A 10 -18.77 13.09 1.17
C GLU A 10 -17.58 12.50 0.39
N ARG A 11 -16.78 13.37 -0.22
CA ARG A 11 -15.37 13.03 -0.45
C ARG A 11 -14.65 13.08 0.91
N GLU A 12 -14.81 12.05 1.72
CA GLU A 12 -13.69 11.61 2.55
C GLU A 12 -12.49 11.55 1.60
N SER A 13 -11.45 12.33 1.88
CA SER A 13 -10.22 12.28 1.08
C SER A 13 -9.58 10.91 1.30
N ARG A 14 -10.06 9.88 0.59
CA ARG A 14 -9.43 8.57 0.47
C ARG A 14 -8.10 8.80 -0.23
N GLN A 15 -7.09 9.19 0.54
CA GLN A 15 -5.73 9.36 0.02
C GLN A 15 -5.31 8.01 -0.56
N ALA A 16 -4.92 8.02 -1.84
CA ALA A 16 -4.51 6.79 -2.52
C ALA A 16 -3.37 6.13 -1.72
N PRO A 17 -3.44 4.80 -1.50
CA PRO A 17 -2.39 4.09 -0.81
C PRO A 17 -1.09 4.16 -1.61
N VAL A 18 0.05 4.19 -0.89
CA VAL A 18 1.37 4.13 -1.50
C VAL A 18 1.91 2.71 -1.39
N VAL A 19 2.33 2.16 -2.52
CA VAL A 19 3.04 0.88 -2.60
C VAL A 19 4.55 1.17 -2.64
N VAL A 20 5.28 0.62 -1.68
CA VAL A 20 6.75 0.72 -1.61
C VAL A 20 7.36 -0.64 -1.96
N LEU A 21 8.18 -0.66 -3.00
CA LEU A 21 8.91 -1.83 -3.45
C LEU A 21 10.31 -1.83 -2.83
N GLY A 22 10.68 -2.89 -2.11
CA GLY A 22 12.08 -3.06 -1.70
C GLY A 22 12.31 -4.03 -0.55
N SER A 23 13.58 -4.21 -0.20
CA SER A 23 14.02 -4.96 0.98
C SER A 23 14.10 -4.06 2.20
N ALA A 24 14.05 -4.67 3.39
CA ALA A 24 14.16 -3.93 4.63
C ALA A 24 15.47 -3.14 4.70
N SER A 25 15.35 -1.82 4.72
CA SER A 25 16.46 -0.87 4.74
C SER A 25 16.03 0.41 5.46
N ALA A 26 17.01 1.18 5.93
CA ALA A 26 16.77 2.48 6.55
C ALA A 26 16.02 3.44 5.61
N THR A 27 16.34 3.40 4.30
CA THR A 27 15.68 4.19 3.26
C THR A 27 14.21 3.83 3.13
N LEU A 28 13.88 2.54 3.03
CA LEU A 28 12.48 2.08 2.95
C LEU A 28 11.70 2.50 4.20
N LEU A 29 12.27 2.35 5.40
CA LEU A 29 11.65 2.81 6.64
C LEU A 29 11.44 4.33 6.66
N GLY A 30 12.37 5.11 6.11
CA GLY A 30 12.23 6.55 5.94
C GLY A 30 11.04 6.92 5.07
N VAL A 31 10.90 6.26 3.91
CA VAL A 31 9.76 6.44 2.99
C VAL A 31 8.44 6.07 3.65
N VAL A 32 8.37 4.88 4.26
CA VAL A 32 7.19 4.38 5.00
C VAL A 32 6.76 5.38 6.09
N ARG A 33 7.71 5.86 6.90
CA ARG A 33 7.41 6.82 7.98
C ARG A 33 7.00 8.17 7.42
N GLY A 34 7.59 8.61 6.31
CA GLY A 34 7.27 9.87 5.65
C GLY A 34 5.82 9.93 5.19
N PHE A 35 5.37 8.89 4.49
CA PHE A 35 3.97 8.78 4.05
C PHE A 35 3.02 8.51 5.22
N GLY A 36 3.35 7.58 6.10
CA GLY A 36 2.50 7.23 7.24
C GLY A 36 2.25 8.38 8.22
N ARG A 37 3.25 9.25 8.45
CA ARG A 37 3.08 10.47 9.28
C ARG A 37 2.13 11.50 8.66
N ARG A 38 1.88 11.42 7.36
CA ARG A 38 0.91 12.27 6.63
C ARG A 38 -0.48 11.65 6.54
N GLY A 39 -0.70 10.50 7.19
CA GLY A 39 -1.97 9.78 7.16
C GLY A 39 -2.17 8.92 5.90
N ILE A 40 -1.17 8.86 5.01
CA ILE A 40 -1.25 8.10 3.76
C ILE A 40 -1.06 6.61 4.07
N PRO A 41 -1.98 5.71 3.66
CA PRO A 41 -1.82 4.27 3.84
C PRO A 41 -0.59 3.76 3.09
N VAL A 42 0.23 2.92 3.72
CA VAL A 42 1.44 2.36 3.10
C VAL A 42 1.37 0.84 3.05
N LEU A 43 1.60 0.31 1.85
CA LEU A 43 1.73 -1.11 1.55
C LEU A 43 3.19 -1.36 1.14
N VAL A 44 3.74 -2.51 1.54
CA VAL A 44 5.11 -2.88 1.19
C VAL A 44 5.10 -4.18 0.41
N ILE A 45 5.89 -4.25 -0.67
CA ILE A 45 6.18 -5.50 -1.38
C ILE A 45 7.69 -5.74 -1.24
N SER A 46 8.06 -6.91 -0.73
CA SER A 46 9.44 -7.24 -0.40
C SER A 46 9.88 -8.59 -0.96
N GLY A 47 11.18 -8.72 -1.24
CA GLY A 47 11.78 -9.92 -1.82
C GLY A 47 12.08 -11.04 -0.83
N SER A 48 12.00 -10.78 0.48
CA SER A 48 12.43 -11.75 1.49
C SER A 48 11.64 -11.65 2.79
N PRO A 49 11.01 -12.76 3.25
CA PRO A 49 10.32 -12.80 4.54
C PRO A 49 11.29 -12.67 5.72
N SER A 50 12.57 -13.00 5.55
CA SER A 50 13.61 -12.79 6.57
C SER A 50 13.78 -11.30 6.90
N SER A 51 13.42 -10.42 5.96
CA SER A 51 13.47 -8.97 6.14
C SER A 51 12.21 -8.40 6.81
N ALA A 52 11.14 -9.20 6.98
CA ALA A 52 9.87 -8.80 7.60
C ALA A 52 10.04 -8.25 9.03
N GLY A 53 10.98 -8.81 9.79
CA GLY A 53 11.31 -8.33 11.14
C GLY A 53 11.81 -6.88 11.15
N ALA A 54 12.57 -6.48 10.13
CA ALA A 54 13.06 -5.13 9.94
C ALA A 54 12.02 -4.19 9.28
N LEU A 55 10.92 -4.75 8.75
CA LEU A 55 9.76 -4.02 8.22
C LEU A 55 8.65 -3.82 9.27
N ARG A 56 8.96 -3.89 10.56
CA ARG A 56 7.99 -3.61 11.63
C ARG A 56 7.82 -2.12 11.85
N SER A 57 6.94 -1.49 11.07
CA SER A 57 6.49 -0.12 11.27
C SER A 57 4.98 -0.10 11.47
N ARG A 58 4.50 0.66 12.47
CA ARG A 58 3.05 0.89 12.70
C ARG A 58 2.34 1.55 11.52
N TYR A 59 3.10 2.12 10.58
CA TYR A 59 2.60 2.78 9.39
C TYR A 59 2.41 1.82 8.20
N ILE A 60 2.94 0.59 8.27
CA ILE A 60 2.74 -0.43 7.23
C ILE A 60 1.42 -1.13 7.52
N LYS A 61 0.48 -1.05 6.57
CA LYS A 61 -0.83 -1.69 6.68
C LYS A 61 -0.76 -3.17 6.29
N ARG A 62 -0.07 -3.46 5.20
CA ARG A 62 0.15 -4.83 4.71
C ARG A 62 1.55 -4.94 4.11
N CYS A 63 2.12 -6.13 4.23
CA CYS A 63 3.41 -6.48 3.64
C CYS A 63 3.23 -7.74 2.83
N TYR A 64 3.59 -7.68 1.56
CA TYR A 64 3.56 -8.77 0.61
C TYR A 64 4.98 -9.24 0.34
N PHE A 65 5.14 -10.54 0.09
CA PHE A 65 6.43 -11.14 -0.22
C PHE A 65 6.39 -11.79 -1.59
N ILE A 66 7.33 -11.40 -2.44
CA ILE A 66 7.54 -11.98 -3.75
C ILE A 66 8.93 -12.59 -3.82
N ARG A 67 9.08 -13.67 -4.57
CA ARG A 67 10.33 -14.45 -4.62
C ARG A 67 11.25 -14.00 -5.75
N THR A 68 10.68 -13.63 -6.89
CA THR A 68 11.41 -13.51 -8.16
C THR A 68 11.47 -12.11 -8.73
N TRP A 69 10.73 -11.13 -8.18
CA TRP A 69 10.56 -9.78 -8.74
C TRP A 69 10.13 -9.79 -10.22
N SER A 70 9.54 -10.89 -10.69
CA SER A 70 9.02 -11.00 -12.04
C SER A 70 7.77 -10.12 -12.20
N SER A 71 7.54 -9.64 -13.41
CA SER A 71 6.37 -8.81 -13.73
C SER A 71 5.06 -9.54 -13.46
N GLN A 72 5.03 -10.87 -13.67
CA GLN A 72 3.86 -11.70 -13.38
C GLN A 72 3.56 -11.78 -11.89
N GLU A 73 4.59 -11.99 -11.06
CA GLU A 73 4.43 -12.08 -9.61
C GLU A 73 4.06 -10.71 -9.01
N LEU A 74 4.65 -9.63 -9.53
CA LEU A 74 4.28 -8.27 -9.11
C LEU A 74 2.85 -7.93 -9.52
N ALA A 75 2.42 -8.29 -10.74
CA ALA A 75 1.05 -8.07 -11.19
C ALA A 75 0.03 -8.80 -10.31
N ALA A 76 0.30 -10.08 -9.98
CA ALA A 76 -0.56 -10.86 -9.10
C ALA A 76 -0.74 -10.20 -7.71
N VAL A 77 0.33 -9.66 -7.13
CA VAL A 77 0.25 -8.94 -5.85
C VAL A 77 -0.52 -7.63 -5.99
N LEU A 78 -0.33 -6.89 -7.08
CA LEU A 78 -1.07 -5.64 -7.33
C LEU A 78 -2.57 -5.90 -7.56
N GLU A 79 -2.92 -7.00 -8.22
CA GLU A 79 -4.31 -7.46 -8.35
C GLU A 79 -4.91 -7.84 -6.99
N GLU A 80 -4.17 -8.54 -6.13
CA GLU A 80 -4.59 -8.90 -4.78
C GLU A 80 -4.79 -7.67 -3.88
N ILE A 81 -3.94 -6.64 -4.02
CA ILE A 81 -4.09 -5.38 -3.30
C ILE A 81 -5.45 -4.75 -3.63
N GLY A 82 -5.84 -4.75 -4.91
CA GLY A 82 -7.12 -4.22 -5.38
C GLY A 82 -7.28 -2.70 -5.18
N PRO A 83 -8.40 -2.11 -5.63
CA PRO A 83 -8.63 -0.66 -5.56
C PRO A 83 -8.94 -0.14 -4.14
N GLU A 84 -9.39 -1.02 -3.22
CA GLU A 84 -9.87 -0.64 -1.88
C GLU A 84 -8.75 -0.59 -0.81
N ALA A 85 -7.49 -0.79 -1.20
CA ALA A 85 -6.40 -0.89 -0.24
C ALA A 85 -6.07 0.40 0.53
N GLY A 86 -6.78 1.50 0.24
CA GLY A 86 -6.62 2.83 0.84
C GLY A 86 -7.54 3.12 2.04
N GLU A 87 -8.42 2.21 2.46
CA GLU A 87 -9.34 2.49 3.56
C GLU A 87 -8.59 2.53 4.92
N ASN A 88 -8.62 3.70 5.58
CA ASN A 88 -8.37 3.79 7.02
C ASN A 88 -9.67 3.43 7.76
N PRO A 89 -9.62 2.72 8.90
CA PRO A 89 -10.75 2.67 9.81
C PRO A 89 -11.03 4.05 10.41
#